data_AF-A0A399QVV7-F1
#
_entry.id   AF-A0A399QVV7-F1
#
_cell.length_a   1.000
_cell.length_b   1.000
_cell.length_c   1.000
_cell.angle_alpha   90.00
_cell.angle_beta   90.00
_cell.angle_gamma   90.00
#
_symmetry.space_group_name_H-M   'P 1'
#
loop_
_entity.id
_entity.type
_entity.pdbx_description
1 polymer ?
#
loop_
_entity_poly.entity_id
_entity_poly.type
_entity_poly.pdbx_seq_one_letter_code
_entity_poly.pdbx_strand_id
1 'polypeptide(L)'
;MPRSARLLGAALALGLAGALVPQMAQATEPVDFGGASIVDPVDAVTSAQEQQIQQAIDQLQEQTGVTLHVAYVDTFTGAANQAAWGQATKDANGFGSTDAILAVAVDGRQFTLGVPDSVSVAQRTQLTDQVVAPRLSDGDWSGAAIDAAQGLQSISQTGTVAETGTGSTPSSGNDSGIDFGLVLLYVLGAILLAAVVTTLVGRRKKRKAVAAKRQIALAEMRTAEQRAGSMLVQLDDALETSEQEVGFAEAEFGSGAVGPYREVLASAGGKVREAFALKQKLDDTIEDTDEERRTWAARIVDLCEEARAELDAQAASFEELRALEKNAPQTLAAIVTDAESLKSRIERTQEAVDLLGRRYAGPSMTTVTGNVDQARSLLSFATDTAQEAAEAIRAGDRASTGEIAVKVRAAQQAVGQAGKLLDGVDRVSSDLEHASTRVQEEIADVRSDIQDARAAQRGGRMPELTRLVEAAEQAIADAKPLQGRLADPLTSVTLLQEAEARLDEALAPVREQQEQVQRAIGYLPRALSTAESQVATARDFISTRRGGVGEEARTRLAHA
;
A
#
# COMPACT_ATOMS: atom_id res chain seq x y z
N MET A 1 4.08 74.41 -36.09
CA MET A 1 4.62 75.40 -35.12
C MET A 1 3.45 76.22 -34.58
N PRO A 2 3.42 76.63 -33.30
CA PRO A 2 4.46 76.48 -32.29
C PRO A 2 3.91 75.91 -30.94
N ARG A 3 4.67 75.47 -29.94
CA ARG A 3 6.12 75.28 -29.75
C ARG A 3 6.33 74.73 -28.32
N SER A 4 7.21 73.74 -28.23
CA SER A 4 8.23 73.56 -27.16
C SER A 4 7.72 73.25 -25.74
N ALA A 5 8.42 72.53 -24.87
CA ALA A 5 9.82 72.13 -24.79
C ALA A 5 9.87 70.88 -23.88
N ARG A 6 10.61 69.80 -24.21
CA ARG A 6 11.94 69.45 -23.66
C ARG A 6 11.95 69.37 -22.12
N LEU A 7 12.52 68.39 -21.43
CA LEU A 7 13.49 67.34 -21.77
C LEU A 7 13.66 66.48 -20.49
N LEU A 8 13.89 65.18 -20.70
CA LEU A 8 14.80 64.28 -19.98
C LEU A 8 14.61 63.95 -18.47
N GLY A 9 14.49 62.64 -18.20
CA GLY A 9 15.13 62.00 -17.03
C GLY A 9 14.39 60.82 -16.40
N ALA A 10 14.72 59.59 -16.82
CA ALA A 10 14.90 58.32 -16.07
C ALA A 10 13.97 57.97 -14.87
N ALA A 11 13.54 56.73 -14.59
CA ALA A 11 13.72 55.38 -15.11
C ALA A 11 12.74 54.43 -14.34
N LEU A 12 12.49 53.23 -14.89
CA LEU A 12 12.02 51.98 -14.25
C LEU A 12 10.82 52.00 -13.27
N ALA A 13 9.73 51.29 -13.63
CA ALA A 13 9.46 49.92 -13.16
C ALA A 13 8.01 49.51 -13.51
N LEU A 14 7.87 48.34 -14.14
CA LEU A 14 6.59 47.66 -14.37
C LEU A 14 5.93 47.34 -13.02
N GLY A 15 4.73 47.88 -12.78
CA GLY A 15 3.83 47.44 -11.72
C GLY A 15 2.91 46.35 -12.23
N LEU A 16 3.18 45.11 -11.82
CA LEU A 16 2.24 43.99 -11.88
C LEU A 16 1.00 44.32 -11.03
N ALA A 17 -0.16 44.45 -11.65
CA ALA A 17 -1.44 44.27 -10.98
C ALA A 17 -1.88 42.83 -11.21
N GLY A 18 -1.54 41.95 -10.25
CA GLY A 18 -1.92 40.54 -10.25
C GLY A 18 -3.41 40.38 -10.04
N ALA A 19 -4.08 39.75 -11.00
CA ALA A 19 -5.36 39.11 -10.75
C ALA A 19 -5.10 37.92 -9.81
N LEU A 20 -5.58 37.99 -8.57
CA LEU A 20 -5.72 36.82 -7.72
C LEU A 20 -6.80 35.93 -8.34
N VAL A 21 -6.36 34.97 -9.15
CA VAL A 21 -7.12 33.74 -9.38
C VAL A 21 -6.90 32.92 -8.11
N PRO A 22 -7.95 32.50 -7.38
CA PRO A 22 -7.76 31.55 -6.30
C PRO A 22 -7.19 30.27 -6.94
N GLN A 23 -5.95 29.92 -6.61
CA GLN A 23 -5.44 28.59 -6.86
C GLN A 23 -6.34 27.64 -6.05
N MET A 24 -7.29 27.00 -6.72
CA MET A 24 -8.00 25.88 -6.09
C MET A 24 -6.96 24.77 -5.94
N ALA A 25 -6.67 24.42 -4.67
CA ALA A 25 -5.80 23.33 -4.28
C ALA A 25 -6.10 22.09 -5.13
N GLN A 26 -5.09 21.62 -5.86
CA GLN A 26 -5.20 20.44 -6.70
C GLN A 26 -5.11 19.22 -5.79
N ALA A 27 -6.23 18.52 -5.66
CA ALA A 27 -6.32 17.14 -5.20
C ALA A 27 -5.26 16.25 -5.89
N THR A 28 -4.51 15.44 -5.14
CA THR A 28 -3.39 14.64 -5.67
C THR A 28 -3.74 13.15 -5.77
N GLU A 29 -3.57 12.56 -6.95
CA GLU A 29 -3.63 11.12 -7.21
C GLU A 29 -2.41 10.39 -6.60
N PRO A 30 -2.41 9.04 -6.50
CA PRO A 30 -1.22 8.29 -6.09
C PRO A 30 0.05 8.75 -6.81
N VAL A 31 1.10 9.04 -6.05
CA VAL A 31 2.31 9.70 -6.57
C VAL A 31 3.31 8.71 -7.17
N ASP A 32 4.04 9.13 -8.20
CA ASP A 32 5.21 8.43 -8.73
C ASP A 32 6.48 8.96 -8.05
N PHE A 33 7.29 8.06 -7.50
CA PHE A 33 8.55 8.37 -6.84
C PHE A 33 9.70 8.55 -7.83
N GLY A 34 9.59 8.05 -9.06
CA GLY A 34 10.63 8.23 -10.09
C GLY A 34 12.02 7.72 -9.69
N GLY A 35 12.10 6.80 -8.72
CA GLY A 35 13.34 6.28 -8.13
C GLY A 35 13.89 7.06 -6.94
N ALA A 36 13.23 8.13 -6.48
CA ALA A 36 13.54 8.79 -5.21
C ALA A 36 12.91 8.03 -4.01
N SER A 37 13.41 8.26 -2.81
CA SER A 37 12.79 7.76 -1.56
C SER A 37 11.87 8.79 -0.89
N ILE A 38 11.91 10.05 -1.34
CA ILE A 38 11.15 11.16 -0.77
C ILE A 38 10.51 11.95 -1.92
N VAL A 39 9.22 12.24 -1.81
CA VAL A 39 8.45 13.09 -2.72
C VAL A 39 7.73 14.15 -1.89
N ASP A 40 8.08 15.43 -2.06
CA ASP A 40 7.48 16.56 -1.34
C ASP A 40 7.10 17.71 -2.29
N PRO A 41 6.03 17.55 -3.11
CA PRO A 41 5.52 18.62 -3.97
C PRO A 41 4.93 19.82 -3.23
N VAL A 42 4.70 19.71 -1.91
CA VAL A 42 4.02 20.73 -1.09
C VAL A 42 4.99 21.51 -0.20
N ASP A 43 6.29 21.23 -0.31
CA ASP A 43 7.36 21.80 0.53
C ASP A 43 7.02 21.70 2.04
N ALA A 44 6.50 20.55 2.47
CA ALA A 44 6.13 20.29 3.87
C ALA A 44 7.35 20.29 4.80
N VAL A 45 8.51 19.87 4.29
CA VAL A 45 9.76 19.79 5.03
C VAL A 45 10.86 20.60 4.34
N THR A 46 11.78 21.16 5.14
CA THR A 46 12.93 21.89 4.59
C THR A 46 13.98 20.93 4.03
N SER A 47 14.84 21.40 3.12
CA SER A 47 15.91 20.57 2.57
C SER A 47 16.88 19.99 3.61
N ALA A 48 17.03 20.65 4.77
CA ALA A 48 17.80 20.11 5.89
C ALA A 48 17.10 18.91 6.54
N GLN A 49 15.76 18.98 6.66
CA GLN A 49 14.95 17.88 7.17
C GLN A 49 14.86 16.73 6.17
N GLU A 50 14.73 17.00 4.86
CA GLU A 50 14.80 15.97 3.83
C GLU A 50 16.11 15.16 3.91
N GLN A 51 17.25 15.83 4.15
CA GLN A 51 18.52 15.14 4.37
C GLN A 51 18.52 14.24 5.61
N GLN A 52 17.87 14.67 6.69
CA GLN A 52 17.73 13.86 7.91
C GLN A 52 16.82 12.64 7.69
N ILE A 53 15.72 12.82 6.96
CA ILE A 53 14.82 11.73 6.58
C ILE A 53 15.58 10.74 5.70
N GLN A 54 16.31 11.22 4.69
CA GLN A 54 17.10 10.36 3.80
C GLN A 54 18.15 9.55 4.57
N GLN A 55 18.86 10.18 5.52
CA GLN A 55 19.81 9.45 6.38
C GLN A 55 19.15 8.35 7.21
N ALA A 56 17.93 8.58 7.72
CA ALA A 56 17.19 7.57 8.47
C ALA A 56 16.73 6.41 7.57
N ILE A 57 16.30 6.71 6.33
CA ILE A 57 15.93 5.72 5.32
C ILE A 57 17.15 4.87 4.92
N ASP A 58 18.27 5.52 4.61
CA ASP A 58 19.52 4.85 4.25
C ASP A 58 19.99 3.91 5.37
N GLN A 59 19.92 4.39 6.63
CA GLN A 59 20.29 3.59 7.79
C GLN A 59 19.35 2.38 8.01
N LEU A 60 18.03 2.56 7.83
CA LEU A 60 17.07 1.46 7.88
C LEU A 60 17.40 0.41 6.82
N GLN A 61 17.65 0.84 5.58
CA GLN A 61 17.98 -0.04 4.47
C GLN A 61 19.28 -0.81 4.71
N GLU A 62 20.34 -0.12 5.15
CA GLU A 62 21.64 -0.75 5.45
C GLU A 62 21.55 -1.81 6.55
N GLN A 63 20.71 -1.58 7.56
CA GLN A 63 20.66 -2.44 8.75
C GLN A 63 19.63 -3.56 8.67
N THR A 64 18.60 -3.43 7.83
CA THR A 64 17.46 -4.36 7.81
C THR A 64 17.10 -4.85 6.40
N GLY A 65 17.53 -4.15 5.35
CA GLY A 65 17.09 -4.39 3.98
C GLY A 65 15.70 -3.83 3.66
N VAL A 66 15.02 -3.16 4.60
CA VAL A 66 13.74 -2.47 4.38
C VAL A 66 14.00 -1.08 3.80
N THR A 67 13.26 -0.69 2.78
CA THR A 67 13.30 0.68 2.23
C THR A 67 12.00 1.40 2.58
N LEU A 68 12.09 2.55 3.25
CA LEU A 68 10.95 3.41 3.52
C LEU A 68 10.86 4.51 2.46
N HIS A 69 9.68 4.65 1.86
CA HIS A 69 9.34 5.72 0.93
C HIS A 69 8.41 6.73 1.60
N VAL A 70 8.70 8.03 1.46
CA VAL A 70 7.96 9.10 2.14
C VAL A 70 7.34 10.06 1.13
N ALA A 71 6.03 10.30 1.23
CA ALA A 71 5.32 11.26 0.39
C ALA A 71 4.59 12.31 1.23
N TYR A 72 4.81 13.59 0.93
CA TYR A 72 4.04 14.72 1.46
C TYR A 72 3.19 15.31 0.34
N VAL A 73 1.87 15.30 0.51
CA VAL A 73 0.90 15.81 -0.48
C VAL A 73 -0.12 16.70 0.20
N ASP A 74 -0.91 17.46 -0.57
CA ASP A 74 -1.93 18.33 0.01
C ASP A 74 -3.08 17.50 0.59
N THR A 75 -3.72 16.68 -0.25
CA THR A 75 -4.86 15.82 0.09
C THR A 75 -4.84 14.51 -0.71
N PHE A 76 -5.34 13.43 -0.12
CA PHE A 76 -5.48 12.15 -0.83
C PHE A 76 -6.74 12.13 -1.70
N THR A 77 -6.56 11.81 -2.98
CA THR A 77 -7.68 11.60 -3.93
C THR A 77 -7.42 10.41 -4.85
N GLY A 78 -8.46 9.99 -5.59
CA GLY A 78 -8.35 8.85 -6.52
C GLY A 78 -8.38 7.46 -5.87
N ALA A 79 -8.61 7.39 -4.54
CA ALA A 79 -8.73 6.13 -3.81
C ALA A 79 -9.88 6.17 -2.79
N ALA A 80 -10.42 5.00 -2.43
CA ALA A 80 -11.58 4.88 -1.55
C ALA A 80 -11.32 5.37 -0.10
N ASN A 81 -10.07 5.31 0.37
CA ASN A 81 -9.61 5.80 1.66
C ASN A 81 -8.08 5.88 1.70
N GLN A 82 -7.50 6.42 2.79
CA GLN A 82 -6.05 6.59 2.95
C GLN A 82 -5.25 5.28 2.86
N ALA A 83 -5.79 4.15 3.33
CA ALA A 83 -5.12 2.86 3.21
C ALA A 83 -5.09 2.38 1.75
N ALA A 84 -6.20 2.54 1.03
CA ALA A 84 -6.29 2.25 -0.40
C ALA A 84 -5.37 3.17 -1.23
N TRP A 85 -5.22 4.44 -0.84
CA TRP A 85 -4.29 5.37 -1.49
C TRP A 85 -2.84 4.93 -1.33
N GLY A 86 -2.44 4.56 -0.11
CA GLY A 86 -1.11 4.03 0.16
C GLY A 86 -0.83 2.76 -0.64
N GLN A 87 -1.79 1.82 -0.68
CA GLN A 87 -1.64 0.59 -1.46
C GLN A 87 -1.55 0.85 -2.96
N ALA A 88 -2.41 1.70 -3.52
CA ALA A 88 -2.36 2.08 -4.94
C ALA A 88 -1.02 2.73 -5.30
N THR A 89 -0.44 3.51 -4.38
CA THR A 89 0.90 4.10 -4.55
C THR A 89 1.99 3.03 -4.58
N LYS A 90 1.94 2.03 -3.66
CA LYS A 90 2.88 0.90 -3.69
C LYS A 90 2.80 0.14 -5.01
N ASP A 91 1.57 -0.14 -5.47
CA ASP A 91 1.32 -0.92 -6.70
C ASP A 91 1.82 -0.16 -7.95
N ALA A 92 1.54 1.14 -8.05
CA ALA A 92 1.96 1.98 -9.16
C ALA A 92 3.49 2.12 -9.29
N ASN A 93 4.20 2.14 -8.15
CA ASN A 93 5.66 2.26 -8.12
C ASN A 93 6.39 0.91 -8.10
N GLY A 94 5.66 -0.21 -8.13
CA GLY A 94 6.25 -1.55 -8.11
C GLY A 94 7.00 -1.89 -6.81
N PHE A 95 6.56 -1.33 -5.68
CA PHE A 95 7.17 -1.57 -4.37
C PHE A 95 6.98 -3.03 -3.94
N GLY A 96 8.06 -3.67 -3.51
CA GLY A 96 8.11 -5.08 -3.11
C GLY A 96 7.70 -5.33 -1.65
N SER A 97 7.88 -6.58 -1.22
CA SER A 97 7.51 -7.04 0.13
C SER A 97 8.38 -6.46 1.25
N THR A 98 9.53 -5.87 0.91
CA THR A 98 10.45 -5.18 1.84
C THR A 98 10.29 -3.66 1.83
N ASP A 99 9.38 -3.11 1.02
CA ASP A 99 9.15 -1.67 0.91
C ASP A 99 8.03 -1.20 1.85
N ALA A 100 8.34 -0.18 2.63
CA ALA A 100 7.41 0.55 3.48
C ALA A 100 7.04 1.89 2.83
N ILE A 101 5.85 2.41 3.12
CA ILE A 101 5.43 3.74 2.68
C ILE A 101 4.83 4.52 3.85
N LEU A 102 5.26 5.76 4.03
CA LEU A 102 4.58 6.76 4.84
C LEU A 102 4.12 7.88 3.92
N ALA A 103 2.81 8.02 3.75
CA ALA A 103 2.24 9.14 3.01
C ALA A 103 1.42 10.04 3.93
N VAL A 104 1.59 11.35 3.81
CA VAL A 104 0.97 12.37 4.66
C VAL A 104 0.28 13.39 3.77
N ALA A 105 -1.03 13.52 3.94
CA ALA A 105 -1.83 14.60 3.40
C ALA A 105 -1.84 15.78 4.39
N VAL A 106 -1.02 16.79 4.14
CA VAL A 106 -0.73 17.90 5.06
C VAL A 106 -1.99 18.74 5.32
N ASP A 107 -2.68 19.15 4.26
CA ASP A 107 -3.93 19.93 4.37
C ASP A 107 -5.10 19.05 4.78
N GLY A 108 -5.12 17.79 4.29
CA GLY A 108 -6.14 16.80 4.66
C GLY A 108 -6.05 16.31 6.10
N ARG A 109 -4.92 16.54 6.78
CA ARG A 109 -4.58 16.00 8.12
C ARG A 109 -4.81 14.49 8.23
N GLN A 110 -4.49 13.78 7.15
CA GLN A 110 -4.63 12.33 7.04
C GLN A 110 -3.27 11.73 6.71
N PHE A 111 -3.08 10.48 7.08
CA PHE A 111 -1.87 9.76 6.73
C PHE A 111 -2.14 8.28 6.56
N THR A 112 -1.21 7.60 5.91
CA THR A 112 -1.21 6.14 5.78
C THR A 112 0.21 5.62 5.96
N LEU A 113 0.32 4.51 6.69
CA LEU A 113 1.57 3.80 6.92
C LEU A 113 1.41 2.36 6.42
N GLY A 114 2.04 2.06 5.29
CA GLY A 114 2.23 0.71 4.78
C GLY A 114 3.57 0.16 5.26
N VAL A 115 3.57 -1.04 5.83
CA VAL A 115 4.78 -1.70 6.35
C VAL A 115 5.04 -3.02 5.59
N PRO A 116 6.25 -3.58 5.66
CA PRO A 116 6.56 -4.90 5.12
C PRO A 116 5.73 -6.02 5.77
N ASP A 117 5.53 -7.13 5.06
CA ASP A 117 4.75 -8.29 5.55
C ASP A 117 5.34 -8.96 6.80
N SER A 118 6.64 -8.75 7.05
CA SER A 118 7.34 -9.23 8.24
C SER A 118 6.95 -8.49 9.52
N VAL A 119 6.27 -7.34 9.42
CA VAL A 119 5.78 -6.56 10.55
C VAL A 119 4.35 -6.98 10.88
N SER A 120 4.12 -7.47 12.10
CA SER A 120 2.79 -7.91 12.54
C SER A 120 1.79 -6.74 12.62
N VAL A 121 0.50 -7.05 12.53
CA VAL A 121 -0.58 -6.05 12.66
C VAL A 121 -0.50 -5.30 13.99
N ALA A 122 -0.14 -5.99 15.09
CA ALA A 122 0.03 -5.38 16.40
C ALA A 122 1.19 -4.39 16.43
N GLN A 123 2.36 -4.76 15.90
CA GLN A 123 3.53 -3.86 15.80
C GLN A 123 3.24 -2.67 14.90
N ARG A 124 2.57 -2.87 13.75
CA ARG A 124 2.15 -1.79 12.85
C ARG A 124 1.23 -0.80 13.57
N THR A 125 0.24 -1.31 14.31
CA THR A 125 -0.71 -0.48 15.07
C THR A 125 0.03 0.31 16.15
N GLN A 126 0.94 -0.35 16.89
CA GLN A 126 1.74 0.31 17.91
C GLN A 126 2.65 1.42 17.31
N LEU A 127 3.35 1.13 16.21
CA LEU A 127 4.18 2.11 15.49
C LEU A 127 3.34 3.29 14.99
N THR A 128 2.16 3.02 14.43
CA THR A 128 1.25 4.05 13.94
C THR A 128 0.77 4.96 15.07
N ASP A 129 0.25 4.37 16.15
CA ASP A 129 -0.48 5.10 17.18
C ASP A 129 0.44 5.76 18.22
N GLN A 130 1.57 5.14 18.54
CA GLN A 130 2.47 5.61 19.60
C GLN A 130 3.66 6.42 19.09
N VAL A 131 4.02 6.28 17.81
CA VAL A 131 5.25 6.89 17.26
C VAL A 131 4.91 7.91 16.17
N VAL A 132 4.18 7.48 15.13
CA VAL A 132 3.93 8.33 13.95
C VAL A 132 2.82 9.34 14.19
N ALA A 133 1.64 8.91 14.64
CA ALA A 133 0.47 9.77 14.81
C ALA A 133 0.69 10.96 15.79
N PRO A 134 1.42 10.81 16.92
CA PRO A 134 1.71 11.95 17.80
C PRO A 134 2.55 13.02 17.12
N ARG A 135 3.61 12.64 16.40
CA ARG A 135 4.48 13.57 15.65
C ARG A 135 3.70 14.35 14.60
N LEU A 136 2.87 13.65 13.83
CA LEU A 136 2.00 14.27 12.83
C LEU A 136 0.97 15.22 13.47
N SER A 137 0.44 14.87 14.65
CA SER A 137 -0.50 15.72 15.38
C SER A 137 0.15 17.01 15.89
N ASP A 138 1.44 16.96 16.24
CA ASP A 138 2.25 18.11 16.64
C ASP A 138 2.77 18.95 15.47
N GLY A 139 2.51 18.53 14.22
CA GLY A 139 3.01 19.17 13.00
C GLY A 139 4.49 18.91 12.71
N ASP A 140 5.10 17.91 13.37
CA ASP A 140 6.47 17.47 13.14
C ASP A 140 6.51 16.38 12.05
N TRP A 141 6.30 16.81 10.80
CA TRP A 141 6.28 15.93 9.62
C TRP A 141 7.60 15.17 9.46
N SER A 142 8.72 15.86 9.60
CA SER A 142 10.05 15.26 9.51
C SER A 142 10.33 14.25 10.62
N GLY A 143 9.95 14.57 11.87
CA GLY A 143 10.11 13.67 12.99
C GLY A 143 9.26 12.42 12.85
N ALA A 144 8.06 12.53 12.29
CA ALA A 144 7.21 11.37 12.00
C ALA A 144 7.88 10.39 11.03
N ALA A 145 8.51 10.89 9.96
CA ALA A 145 9.22 10.04 9.00
C ALA A 145 10.50 9.42 9.57
N ILE A 146 11.29 10.18 10.33
CA ILE A 146 12.51 9.70 11.00
C ILE A 146 12.15 8.63 12.04
N ASP A 147 11.17 8.88 12.89
CA ASP A 147 10.77 7.95 13.94
C ASP A 147 10.08 6.71 13.35
N ALA A 148 9.36 6.82 12.22
CA ALA A 148 8.85 5.67 11.47
C ALA A 148 9.99 4.76 10.99
N ALA A 149 11.05 5.34 10.42
CA ALA A 149 12.22 4.57 9.98
C ALA A 149 12.92 3.86 11.16
N GLN A 150 13.11 4.56 12.27
CA GLN A 150 13.72 4.00 13.48
C GLN A 150 12.84 2.92 14.14
N GLY A 151 11.53 3.09 14.13
CA GLY A 151 10.59 2.10 14.66
C GLY A 151 10.54 0.83 13.80
N LEU A 152 10.57 0.96 12.47
CA LEU A 152 10.73 -0.20 11.58
C LEU A 152 12.05 -0.92 11.82
N GLN A 153 13.14 -0.16 12.00
CA GLN A 153 14.45 -0.72 12.34
C GLN A 153 14.43 -1.46 13.68
N SER A 154 13.79 -0.91 14.71
CA SER A 154 13.70 -1.54 16.03
C SER A 154 12.86 -2.82 15.98
N ILE A 155 11.75 -2.81 15.22
CA ILE A 155 10.93 -4.00 14.98
C ILE A 155 11.77 -5.09 14.31
N SER A 156 12.51 -4.77 13.24
CA SER A 156 13.34 -5.75 12.53
C SER A 156 14.48 -6.32 13.39
N GLN A 157 15.06 -5.53 14.30
CA GLN A 157 16.20 -5.96 15.10
C GLN A 157 15.82 -6.64 16.42
N THR A 158 14.77 -6.17 17.07
CA THR A 158 14.42 -6.55 18.45
C THR A 158 13.01 -7.13 18.59
N GLY A 159 12.18 -7.05 17.54
CA GLY A 159 10.78 -7.45 17.57
C GLY A 159 9.88 -6.46 18.33
N THR A 160 10.40 -5.31 18.78
CA THR A 160 9.65 -4.33 19.58
C THR A 160 9.71 -2.94 18.97
N VAL A 161 8.64 -2.15 19.15
CA VAL A 161 8.60 -0.73 18.80
C VAL A 161 9.33 0.05 19.89
N ALA A 162 10.36 0.81 19.53
CA ALA A 162 11.09 1.64 20.49
C ALA A 162 10.23 2.85 20.93
N GLU A 163 10.07 3.06 22.24
CA GLU A 163 9.52 4.30 22.79
C GLU A 163 10.58 5.42 22.66
N THR A 164 10.32 6.41 21.80
CA THR A 164 11.22 7.57 21.65
C THR A 164 10.94 8.60 22.75
N GLY A 165 11.84 8.66 23.73
CA GLY A 165 11.85 9.70 24.76
C GLY A 165 12.18 11.06 24.19
N THR A 166 11.32 12.05 24.44
CA THR A 166 11.53 13.47 24.07
C THR A 166 12.72 14.09 24.82
N GLY A 167 13.65 14.68 24.06
CA GLY A 167 14.43 15.84 24.50
C GLY A 167 15.95 15.72 24.42
N SER A 168 16.57 16.46 23.50
CA SER A 168 17.68 17.41 23.77
C SER A 168 18.18 18.05 22.48
N THR A 169 17.74 19.28 22.21
CA THR A 169 18.40 20.23 21.32
C THR A 169 19.82 20.55 21.82
N PRO A 170 20.85 20.54 20.96
CA PRO A 170 22.18 21.02 21.35
C PRO A 170 22.21 22.55 21.28
N SER A 171 22.29 23.21 22.44
CA SER A 171 22.57 24.64 22.53
C SER A 171 24.07 24.89 22.39
N SER A 172 24.40 25.87 21.56
CA SER A 172 25.71 26.49 21.38
C SER A 172 26.40 26.89 22.69
N GLY A 173 27.73 26.72 22.71
CA GLY A 173 28.62 27.25 23.74
C GLY A 173 30.09 27.14 23.29
N ASN A 174 30.57 28.24 22.70
CA ASN A 174 31.94 28.51 22.25
C ASN A 174 33.03 28.12 23.26
N ASP A 175 34.13 27.56 22.76
CA ASP A 175 35.55 28.05 22.77
C ASP A 175 36.41 26.81 22.45
N SER A 176 37.43 26.78 21.60
CA SER A 176 38.32 27.80 21.05
C SER A 176 39.02 27.14 19.86
N GLY A 177 39.20 27.89 18.76
CA GLY A 177 39.77 27.39 17.51
C GLY A 177 41.30 27.31 17.46
N ILE A 178 41.77 26.52 16.46
CA ILE A 178 42.83 26.84 15.47
C ILE A 178 44.29 26.77 16.02
N ASP A 179 45.37 26.28 15.37
CA ASP A 179 45.74 26.06 13.96
C ASP A 179 46.89 25.03 13.78
N PHE A 180 46.81 24.33 12.64
CA PHE A 180 47.80 23.93 11.62
C PHE A 180 49.33 23.89 11.89
N GLY A 181 49.97 22.83 11.37
CA GLY A 181 51.41 22.87 11.06
C GLY A 181 52.06 21.55 10.60
N LEU A 182 52.05 21.33 9.27
CA LEU A 182 53.08 20.61 8.50
C LEU A 182 53.16 19.07 8.60
N VAL A 183 52.23 18.47 7.84
CA VAL A 183 52.59 17.50 6.79
C VAL A 183 53.85 17.95 6.06
N LEU A 184 54.83 17.04 5.97
CA LEU A 184 55.75 16.79 4.85
C LEU A 184 57.14 16.41 5.38
N LEU A 185 57.29 15.23 6.01
CA LEU A 185 58.61 14.54 6.08
C LEU A 185 58.59 13.07 6.59
N TYR A 186 57.49 12.52 7.11
CA TYR A 186 57.49 11.17 7.72
C TYR A 186 56.82 10.04 6.90
N VAL A 187 56.55 10.25 5.61
CA VAL A 187 55.82 9.25 4.79
C VAL A 187 56.70 8.12 4.25
N LEU A 188 58.04 8.25 4.23
CA LEU A 188 58.90 7.21 3.65
C LEU A 188 59.48 6.19 4.65
N GLY A 189 59.49 6.48 5.96
CA GLY A 189 60.07 5.61 6.99
C GLY A 189 59.07 4.65 7.67
N ALA A 190 57.79 4.97 7.67
CA ALA A 190 56.76 4.20 8.40
C ALA A 190 56.30 2.92 7.68
N ILE A 191 56.54 2.81 6.36
CA ILE A 191 55.98 1.73 5.53
C ILE A 191 56.72 0.40 5.73
N LEU A 192 58.02 0.43 6.04
CA LEU A 192 58.82 -0.80 6.22
C LEU A 192 58.67 -1.44 7.61
N LEU A 193 58.35 -0.68 8.66
CA LEU A 193 58.10 -1.22 10.01
C LEU A 193 56.66 -1.75 10.18
N ALA A 194 55.70 -1.16 9.46
CA ALA A 194 54.30 -1.57 9.49
C ALA A 194 54.07 -2.96 8.87
N ALA A 195 54.83 -3.37 7.86
CA ALA A 195 54.65 -4.64 7.15
C ALA A 195 55.01 -5.88 7.99
N VAL A 196 55.97 -5.79 8.92
CA VAL A 196 56.39 -6.92 9.76
C VAL A 196 55.47 -7.10 10.98
N VAL A 197 54.98 -6.02 11.57
CA VAL A 197 54.05 -6.07 12.72
C VAL A 197 52.63 -6.49 12.29
N THR A 198 52.18 -6.08 11.11
CA THR A 198 50.82 -6.40 10.60
C THR A 198 50.61 -7.89 10.33
N THR A 199 51.64 -8.64 9.91
CA THR A 199 51.51 -10.07 9.61
C THR A 199 51.44 -10.95 10.87
N LEU A 200 52.14 -10.60 11.95
CA LEU A 200 52.10 -11.32 13.24
C LEU A 200 50.89 -10.93 14.11
N VAL A 201 50.54 -9.64 14.18
CA VAL A 201 49.35 -9.18 14.93
C VAL A 201 48.06 -9.51 14.17
N GLY A 202 48.07 -9.53 12.83
CA GLY A 202 46.92 -9.90 12.00
C GLY A 202 46.42 -11.33 12.25
N ARG A 203 47.30 -12.28 12.58
CA ARG A 203 46.91 -13.66 12.97
C ARG A 203 46.31 -13.74 14.37
N ARG A 204 46.76 -12.91 15.34
CA ARG A 204 46.18 -12.83 16.70
C ARG A 204 44.88 -12.01 16.75
N LYS A 205 44.78 -10.92 15.97
CA LYS A 205 43.57 -10.10 15.82
C LYS A 205 42.45 -10.88 15.10
N LYS A 206 42.78 -11.67 14.06
CA LYS A 206 41.79 -12.59 13.43
C LYS A 206 41.31 -13.67 14.40
N ARG A 207 42.18 -14.25 15.24
CA ARG A 207 41.78 -15.21 16.28
C ARG A 207 40.93 -14.59 17.40
N LYS A 208 41.24 -13.37 17.85
CA LYS A 208 40.43 -12.63 18.84
C LYS A 208 39.09 -12.16 18.27
N ALA A 209 39.03 -11.74 17.01
CA ALA A 209 37.78 -11.35 16.34
C ALA A 209 36.86 -12.57 16.09
N VAL A 210 37.42 -13.72 15.72
CA VAL A 210 36.66 -14.98 15.61
C VAL A 210 36.19 -15.47 16.99
N ALA A 211 37.01 -15.35 18.04
CA ALA A 211 36.60 -15.68 19.41
C ALA A 211 35.52 -14.74 19.96
N ALA A 212 35.59 -13.44 19.67
CA ALA A 212 34.57 -12.46 20.06
C ALA A 212 33.24 -12.70 19.31
N LYS A 213 33.29 -12.98 17.99
CA LYS A 213 32.11 -13.39 17.22
C LYS A 213 31.50 -14.70 17.75
N ARG A 214 32.34 -15.67 18.14
CA ARG A 214 31.88 -16.93 18.76
C ARG A 214 31.25 -16.70 20.14
N GLN A 215 31.76 -15.78 20.95
CA GLN A 215 31.16 -15.43 22.25
C GLN A 215 29.82 -14.72 22.12
N ILE A 216 29.67 -13.80 21.16
CA ILE A 216 28.38 -13.15 20.86
C ILE A 216 27.37 -14.20 20.39
N ALA A 217 27.77 -15.06 19.44
CA ALA A 217 26.92 -16.14 18.93
C ALA A 217 26.50 -17.16 20.02
N LEU A 218 27.38 -17.44 20.99
CA LEU A 218 27.07 -18.28 22.15
C LEU A 218 26.15 -17.57 23.17
N ALA A 219 26.26 -16.24 23.30
CA ALA A 219 25.40 -15.47 24.19
C ALA A 219 23.97 -15.36 23.62
N GLU A 220 23.84 -15.05 22.34
CA GLU A 220 22.55 -15.05 21.61
C GLU A 220 21.86 -16.42 21.68
N MET A 221 22.64 -17.48 21.52
CA MET A 221 22.15 -18.85 21.63
C MET A 221 21.69 -19.21 23.04
N ARG A 222 22.43 -18.81 24.08
CA ARG A 222 21.97 -18.97 25.48
C ARG A 222 20.68 -18.20 25.76
N THR A 223 20.52 -17.00 25.20
CA THR A 223 19.27 -16.24 25.36
C THR A 223 18.10 -16.91 24.65
N ALA A 224 18.32 -17.53 23.49
CA ALA A 224 17.31 -18.31 22.78
C ALA A 224 16.92 -19.57 23.58
N GLU A 225 17.88 -20.30 24.13
CA GLU A 225 17.64 -21.49 24.97
C GLU A 225 16.92 -21.14 26.29
N GLN A 226 17.24 -20.00 26.91
CA GLN A 226 16.54 -19.50 28.10
C GLN A 226 15.10 -19.12 27.79
N ARG A 227 14.86 -18.44 26.67
CA ARG A 227 13.51 -18.10 26.20
C ARG A 227 12.69 -19.36 25.94
N ALA A 228 13.24 -20.33 25.20
CA ALA A 228 12.62 -21.62 24.93
C ALA A 228 12.26 -22.37 26.22
N GLY A 229 13.15 -22.38 27.23
CA GLY A 229 12.87 -22.97 28.54
C GLY A 229 11.70 -22.27 29.27
N SER A 230 11.65 -20.93 29.24
CA SER A 230 10.56 -20.19 29.88
C SER A 230 9.20 -20.35 29.18
N MET A 231 9.19 -20.50 27.85
CA MET A 231 7.97 -20.76 27.09
C MET A 231 7.43 -22.17 27.35
N LEU A 232 8.33 -23.14 27.51
CA LEU A 232 7.95 -24.53 27.78
C LEU A 232 7.26 -24.67 29.15
N VAL A 233 7.75 -23.98 30.18
CA VAL A 233 7.09 -23.95 31.50
C VAL A 233 5.70 -23.32 31.41
N GLN A 234 5.58 -22.17 30.74
CA GLN A 234 4.28 -21.50 30.56
C GLN A 234 3.27 -22.36 29.79
N LEU A 235 3.75 -23.13 28.81
CA LEU A 235 2.93 -24.05 28.05
C LEU A 235 2.48 -25.25 28.89
N ASP A 236 3.37 -25.80 29.73
CA ASP A 236 3.06 -26.91 30.65
C ASP A 236 1.99 -26.48 31.66
N ASP A 237 2.16 -25.32 32.30
CA ASP A 237 1.16 -24.73 33.21
C ASP A 237 -0.18 -24.49 32.50
N ALA A 238 -0.15 -24.01 31.25
CA ALA A 238 -1.33 -23.77 30.44
C ALA A 238 -2.04 -25.06 30.04
N LEU A 239 -1.29 -26.13 29.75
CA LEU A 239 -1.84 -27.44 29.42
C LEU A 239 -2.53 -28.05 30.65
N GLU A 240 -1.88 -28.04 31.82
CA GLU A 240 -2.48 -28.54 33.06
C GLU A 240 -3.76 -27.77 33.41
N THR A 241 -3.73 -26.44 33.29
CA THR A 241 -4.92 -25.60 33.50
C THR A 241 -6.03 -25.97 32.50
N SER A 242 -5.70 -26.15 31.21
CA SER A 242 -6.67 -26.50 30.17
C SER A 242 -7.26 -27.90 30.37
N GLU A 243 -6.48 -28.87 30.86
CA GLU A 243 -6.97 -30.20 31.22
C GLU A 243 -7.99 -30.15 32.37
N GLN A 244 -7.73 -29.33 33.38
CA GLN A 244 -8.68 -29.10 34.48
C GLN A 244 -9.96 -28.42 33.97
N GLU A 245 -9.84 -27.40 33.13
CA GLU A 245 -10.98 -26.69 32.53
C GLU A 245 -11.87 -27.58 31.68
N VAL A 246 -11.30 -28.52 30.91
CA VAL A 246 -12.10 -29.48 30.12
C VAL A 246 -12.95 -30.38 31.02
N GLY A 247 -12.48 -30.73 32.23
CA GLY A 247 -13.27 -31.47 33.21
C GLY A 247 -14.49 -30.66 33.71
N PHE A 248 -14.32 -29.36 33.95
CA PHE A 248 -15.43 -28.47 34.29
C PHE A 248 -16.40 -28.27 33.12
N ALA A 249 -15.87 -28.07 31.92
CA ALA A 249 -16.66 -27.91 30.71
C ALA A 249 -17.45 -29.18 30.33
N GLU A 250 -16.91 -30.38 30.61
CA GLU A 250 -17.64 -31.63 30.44
C GLU A 250 -18.85 -31.72 31.38
N ALA A 251 -18.71 -31.24 32.61
CA ALA A 251 -19.81 -31.18 33.56
C ALA A 251 -20.87 -30.12 33.19
N GLU A 252 -20.43 -29.02 32.55
CA GLU A 252 -21.29 -27.90 32.13
C GLU A 252 -22.02 -28.17 30.81
N PHE A 253 -21.32 -28.70 29.79
CA PHE A 253 -21.81 -28.84 28.42
C PHE A 253 -22.00 -30.29 27.92
N GLY A 254 -21.60 -31.28 28.73
CA GLY A 254 -21.69 -32.69 28.39
C GLY A 254 -20.49 -33.23 27.59
N SER A 255 -20.33 -34.56 27.60
CA SER A 255 -19.15 -35.25 27.04
C SER A 255 -19.01 -35.15 25.53
N GLY A 256 -20.11 -34.99 24.79
CA GLY A 256 -20.11 -34.82 23.33
C GLY A 256 -19.57 -33.46 22.89
N ALA A 257 -19.87 -32.38 23.65
CA ALA A 257 -19.44 -31.03 23.34
C ALA A 257 -17.92 -30.82 23.53
N VAL A 258 -17.31 -31.58 24.46
CA VAL A 258 -15.87 -31.53 24.75
C VAL A 258 -15.03 -32.54 23.95
N GLY A 259 -15.63 -33.30 23.02
CA GLY A 259 -14.91 -34.27 22.18
C GLY A 259 -13.71 -33.65 21.43
N PRO A 260 -13.92 -32.58 20.64
CA PRO A 260 -12.83 -31.87 19.95
C PRO A 260 -11.79 -31.28 20.90
N TYR A 261 -12.20 -30.86 22.11
CA TYR A 261 -11.28 -30.34 23.13
C TYR A 261 -10.25 -31.38 23.58
N ARG A 262 -10.68 -32.64 23.74
CA ARG A 262 -9.75 -33.72 24.12
C ARG A 262 -8.75 -34.03 23.01
N GLU A 263 -9.14 -33.87 21.75
CA GLU A 263 -8.22 -34.03 20.62
C GLU A 263 -7.16 -32.93 20.61
N VAL A 264 -7.56 -31.68 20.85
CA VAL A 264 -6.64 -30.54 20.98
C VAL A 264 -5.69 -30.71 22.17
N LEU A 265 -6.18 -31.12 23.34
CA LEU A 265 -5.33 -31.41 24.50
C LEU A 265 -4.33 -32.55 24.22
N ALA A 266 -4.77 -33.61 23.53
CA ALA A 266 -3.89 -34.70 23.13
C ALA A 266 -2.81 -34.23 22.13
N SER A 267 -3.16 -33.36 21.20
CA SER A 267 -2.25 -32.70 20.26
C SER A 267 -1.22 -31.84 20.99
N ALA A 268 -1.68 -30.89 21.81
CA ALA A 268 -0.84 -29.99 22.59
C ALA A 268 0.08 -30.76 23.55
N GLY A 269 -0.42 -31.78 24.26
CA GLY A 269 0.39 -32.67 25.09
C GLY A 269 1.37 -33.53 24.30
N GLY A 270 1.11 -33.80 23.01
CA GLY A 270 2.08 -34.36 22.08
C GLY A 270 3.24 -33.40 21.80
N LYS A 271 2.93 -32.15 21.46
CA LYS A 271 3.92 -31.10 21.18
C LYS A 271 4.77 -30.76 22.41
N VAL A 272 4.17 -30.69 23.60
CA VAL A 272 4.87 -30.47 24.88
C VAL A 272 5.88 -31.59 25.14
N ARG A 273 5.50 -32.86 24.94
CA ARG A 273 6.43 -34.00 25.08
C ARG A 273 7.59 -33.95 24.07
N GLU A 274 7.32 -33.57 22.83
CA GLU A 274 8.36 -33.37 21.80
C GLU A 274 9.31 -32.24 22.20
N ALA A 275 8.78 -31.11 22.67
CA ALA A 275 9.57 -29.97 23.12
C ALA A 275 10.45 -30.31 24.33
N PHE A 276 9.93 -31.04 25.33
CA PHE A 276 10.74 -31.54 26.45
C PHE A 276 11.83 -32.52 26.02
N ALA A 277 11.56 -33.39 25.03
CA ALA A 277 12.57 -34.30 24.50
C ALA A 277 13.71 -33.54 23.78
N LEU A 278 13.39 -32.45 23.07
CA LEU A 278 14.39 -31.56 22.46
C LEU A 278 15.15 -30.76 23.53
N LYS A 279 14.46 -30.30 24.58
CA LYS A 279 15.08 -29.60 25.71
C LYS A 279 16.06 -30.50 26.46
N GLN A 280 15.71 -31.78 26.63
CA GLN A 280 16.61 -32.76 27.24
C GLN A 280 17.90 -32.95 26.44
N LYS A 281 17.84 -32.93 25.10
CA LYS A 281 19.05 -32.99 24.25
C LYS A 281 19.91 -31.74 24.44
N LEU A 282 19.29 -30.55 24.47
CA LEU A 282 20.01 -29.28 24.70
C LEU A 282 20.72 -29.20 26.06
N ASP A 283 20.19 -29.90 27.07
CA ASP A 283 20.68 -29.87 28.45
C ASP A 283 21.55 -31.10 28.81
N ASP A 284 21.81 -32.01 27.87
CA ASP A 284 22.61 -33.20 28.12
C ASP A 284 24.13 -32.90 28.18
N THR A 285 24.92 -33.92 28.49
CA THR A 285 26.39 -33.81 28.62
C THR A 285 27.16 -34.09 27.33
N ILE A 286 26.46 -34.33 26.21
CA ILE A 286 27.04 -34.62 24.90
C ILE A 286 27.33 -33.28 24.21
N GLU A 287 28.50 -33.16 23.56
CA GLU A 287 28.80 -31.95 22.80
C GLU A 287 28.08 -31.98 21.45
N ASP A 288 26.97 -31.25 21.34
CA ASP A 288 26.29 -30.99 20.08
C ASP A 288 26.88 -29.79 19.32
N THR A 289 26.65 -29.73 18.01
CA THR A 289 27.08 -28.60 17.20
C THR A 289 26.23 -27.35 17.48
N ASP A 290 26.83 -26.16 17.25
CA ASP A 290 26.13 -24.88 17.39
C ASP A 290 24.92 -24.76 16.41
N GLU A 291 24.87 -25.56 15.35
CA GLU A 291 23.77 -25.60 14.37
C GLU A 291 22.62 -26.50 14.85
N GLU A 292 22.92 -27.69 15.38
CA GLU A 292 21.94 -28.61 15.96
C GLU A 292 21.22 -27.97 17.14
N ARG A 293 21.95 -27.33 18.06
CA ARG A 293 21.34 -26.67 19.21
C ARG A 293 20.45 -25.49 18.83
N ARG A 294 20.82 -24.69 17.82
CA ARG A 294 19.94 -23.63 17.28
C ARG A 294 18.68 -24.21 16.67
N THR A 295 18.81 -25.29 15.91
CA THR A 295 17.68 -25.97 15.26
C THR A 295 16.69 -26.52 16.31
N TRP A 296 17.18 -27.17 17.36
CA TRP A 296 16.31 -27.68 18.42
C TRP A 296 15.70 -26.55 19.27
N ALA A 297 16.45 -25.49 19.57
CA ALA A 297 15.90 -24.33 20.27
C ALA A 297 14.79 -23.63 19.47
N ALA A 298 14.96 -23.46 18.16
CA ALA A 298 13.93 -22.94 17.27
C ALA A 298 12.71 -23.87 17.23
N ARG A 299 12.92 -25.18 17.07
CA ARG A 299 11.83 -26.16 17.05
C ARG A 299 11.03 -26.19 18.36
N ILE A 300 11.67 -26.00 19.51
CA ILE A 300 10.98 -25.89 20.80
C ILE A 300 10.07 -24.64 20.81
N VAL A 301 10.55 -23.52 20.30
CA VAL A 301 9.75 -22.29 20.19
C VAL A 301 8.53 -22.53 19.29
N ASP A 302 8.73 -23.08 18.09
CA ASP A 302 7.65 -23.38 17.14
C ASP A 302 6.58 -24.29 17.78
N LEU A 303 7.01 -25.39 18.42
CA LEU A 303 6.12 -26.32 19.11
C LEU A 303 5.33 -25.63 20.23
N CYS A 304 5.96 -24.70 20.95
CA CYS A 304 5.30 -23.96 22.01
C CYS A 304 4.27 -22.96 21.47
N GLU A 305 4.59 -22.26 20.39
CA GLU A 305 3.68 -21.31 19.74
C GLU A 305 2.49 -22.03 19.10
N GLU A 306 2.72 -23.12 18.38
CA GLU A 306 1.66 -23.94 17.79
C GLU A 306 0.72 -24.49 18.86
N ALA A 307 1.27 -25.09 19.93
CA ALA A 307 0.47 -25.64 21.02
C ALA A 307 -0.30 -24.55 21.78
N ARG A 308 0.32 -23.38 22.01
CA ARG A 308 -0.33 -22.26 22.67
C ARG A 308 -1.48 -21.71 21.84
N ALA A 309 -1.29 -21.54 20.53
CA ALA A 309 -2.34 -21.09 19.62
C ALA A 309 -3.52 -22.06 19.58
N GLU A 310 -3.25 -23.37 19.57
CA GLU A 310 -4.28 -24.41 19.67
C GLU A 310 -5.07 -24.30 20.99
N LEU A 311 -4.41 -24.14 22.13
CA LEU A 311 -5.07 -23.99 23.43
C LEU A 311 -5.86 -22.67 23.56
N ASP A 312 -5.33 -21.55 23.05
CA ASP A 312 -5.98 -20.24 23.13
C ASP A 312 -7.24 -20.15 22.25
N ALA A 313 -7.19 -20.68 21.02
CA ALA A 313 -8.37 -20.78 20.15
C ALA A 313 -9.51 -21.58 20.82
N GLN A 314 -9.11 -22.55 21.63
CA GLN A 314 -9.99 -23.48 22.30
C GLN A 314 -10.61 -22.88 23.57
N ALA A 315 -9.85 -22.08 24.34
CA ALA A 315 -10.41 -21.27 25.43
C ALA A 315 -11.46 -20.27 24.90
N ALA A 316 -11.18 -19.63 23.76
CA ALA A 316 -12.13 -18.72 23.11
C ALA A 316 -13.44 -19.40 22.72
N SER A 317 -13.40 -20.64 22.19
CA SER A 317 -14.64 -21.34 21.84
C SER A 317 -15.49 -21.75 23.05
N PHE A 318 -14.91 -21.95 24.24
CA PHE A 318 -15.69 -22.21 25.45
C PHE A 318 -16.39 -20.94 25.93
N GLU A 319 -15.70 -19.81 25.86
CA GLU A 319 -16.31 -18.52 26.19
C GLU A 319 -17.44 -18.18 25.24
N GLU A 320 -17.28 -18.49 23.94
CA GLU A 320 -18.37 -18.39 22.97
C GLU A 320 -19.55 -19.31 23.30
N LEU A 321 -19.31 -20.55 23.73
CA LEU A 321 -20.38 -21.47 24.15
C LEU A 321 -21.15 -20.92 25.35
N ARG A 322 -20.45 -20.37 26.35
CA ARG A 322 -21.09 -19.70 27.51
C ARG A 322 -21.89 -18.47 27.12
N ALA A 323 -21.30 -17.62 26.27
CA ALA A 323 -21.98 -16.44 25.76
C ALA A 323 -23.23 -16.83 24.97
N LEU A 324 -23.17 -17.93 24.22
CA LEU A 324 -24.29 -18.43 23.43
C LEU A 324 -25.36 -19.07 24.31
N GLU A 325 -25.03 -19.84 25.35
CA GLU A 325 -26.03 -20.34 26.30
C GLU A 325 -26.82 -19.18 26.93
N LYS A 326 -26.10 -18.12 27.34
CA LYS A 326 -26.71 -16.93 27.95
C LYS A 326 -27.60 -16.15 26.98
N ASN A 327 -27.22 -16.07 25.70
CA ASN A 327 -27.86 -15.21 24.71
C ASN A 327 -28.71 -15.97 23.67
N ALA A 328 -28.76 -17.30 23.71
CA ALA A 328 -29.39 -18.12 22.68
C ALA A 328 -30.86 -17.73 22.39
N PRO A 329 -31.71 -17.47 23.39
CA PRO A 329 -33.09 -17.03 23.13
C PRO A 329 -33.16 -15.73 22.33
N GLN A 330 -32.31 -14.75 22.66
CA GLN A 330 -32.24 -13.47 21.98
C GLN A 330 -31.67 -13.63 20.56
N THR A 331 -30.61 -14.43 20.39
CA THR A 331 -30.00 -14.71 19.08
C THR A 331 -31.00 -15.42 18.17
N LEU A 332 -31.73 -16.41 18.67
CA LEU A 332 -32.76 -17.11 17.89
C LEU A 332 -33.91 -16.18 17.46
N ALA A 333 -34.35 -15.27 18.34
CA ALA A 333 -35.35 -14.28 17.99
C ALA A 333 -34.86 -13.32 16.88
N ALA A 334 -33.60 -12.90 16.95
CA ALA A 334 -32.95 -12.11 15.89
C ALA A 334 -32.89 -12.89 14.56
N ILE A 335 -32.43 -14.15 14.59
CA ILE A 335 -32.35 -15.00 13.39
C ILE A 335 -33.71 -15.13 12.69
N VAL A 336 -34.79 -15.35 13.45
CA VAL A 336 -36.15 -15.45 12.89
C VAL A 336 -36.58 -14.12 12.26
N THR A 337 -36.34 -13.00 12.96
CA THR A 337 -36.68 -11.66 12.47
C THR A 337 -35.93 -11.33 11.17
N ASP A 338 -34.63 -11.62 11.14
CA ASP A 338 -33.77 -11.38 9.97
C ASP A 338 -34.16 -12.28 8.81
N ALA A 339 -34.48 -13.55 9.07
CA ALA A 339 -34.95 -14.49 8.05
C ALA A 339 -36.28 -14.04 7.42
N GLU A 340 -37.24 -13.54 8.20
CA GLU A 340 -38.49 -12.98 7.69
C GLU A 340 -38.28 -11.72 6.84
N SER A 341 -37.38 -10.84 7.27
CA SER A 341 -36.98 -9.64 6.52
C SER A 341 -36.36 -10.02 5.16
N LEU A 342 -35.40 -10.96 5.16
CA LEU A 342 -34.76 -11.43 3.93
C LEU A 342 -35.73 -12.19 3.03
N LYS A 343 -36.67 -12.97 3.58
CA LYS A 343 -37.72 -13.63 2.80
C LYS A 343 -38.58 -12.62 2.05
N SER A 344 -38.94 -11.50 2.68
CA SER A 344 -39.66 -10.41 2.03
C SER A 344 -38.82 -9.70 0.94
N ARG A 345 -37.49 -9.70 1.09
CA ARG A 345 -36.56 -9.15 0.08
C ARG A 345 -36.41 -10.07 -1.12
N ILE A 346 -36.41 -11.40 -0.94
CA ILE A 346 -36.28 -12.40 -2.01
C ILE A 346 -37.28 -12.17 -3.14
N GLU A 347 -38.54 -11.81 -2.82
CA GLU A 347 -39.56 -11.55 -3.84
C GLU A 347 -39.17 -10.37 -4.73
N ARG A 348 -38.76 -9.24 -4.13
CA ARG A 348 -38.26 -8.06 -4.87
C ARG A 348 -36.99 -8.36 -5.65
N THR A 349 -36.06 -9.12 -5.07
CA THR A 349 -34.81 -9.51 -5.74
C THR A 349 -35.07 -10.45 -6.92
N GLN A 350 -36.06 -11.34 -6.85
CA GLN A 350 -36.45 -12.18 -7.98
C GLN A 350 -36.92 -11.33 -9.17
N GLU A 351 -37.80 -10.36 -8.92
CA GLU A 351 -38.26 -9.44 -9.96
C GLU A 351 -37.10 -8.65 -10.57
N ALA A 352 -36.14 -8.22 -9.76
CA ALA A 352 -34.94 -7.54 -10.23
C ALA A 352 -34.07 -8.45 -11.13
N VAL A 353 -33.83 -9.70 -10.73
CA VAL A 353 -33.08 -10.68 -11.56
C VAL A 353 -33.79 -10.93 -12.88
N ASP A 354 -35.12 -11.08 -12.87
CA ASP A 354 -35.91 -11.30 -14.09
C ASP A 354 -35.85 -10.10 -15.03
N LEU A 355 -35.87 -8.87 -14.50
CA LEU A 355 -35.69 -7.64 -15.27
C LEU A 355 -34.28 -7.53 -15.84
N LEU A 356 -33.25 -7.82 -15.04
CA LEU A 356 -31.86 -7.86 -15.48
C LEU A 356 -31.67 -8.88 -16.61
N GLY A 357 -32.20 -10.08 -16.47
CA GLY A 357 -32.12 -11.14 -17.48
C GLY A 357 -32.83 -10.83 -18.80
N ARG A 358 -33.77 -9.87 -18.81
CA ARG A 358 -34.42 -9.38 -20.03
C ARG A 358 -33.66 -8.26 -20.73
N ARG A 359 -32.72 -7.61 -20.03
CA ARG A 359 -31.98 -6.44 -20.53
C ARG A 359 -30.51 -6.73 -20.78
N TYR A 360 -29.91 -7.61 -19.98
CA TYR A 360 -28.48 -7.84 -19.92
C TYR A 360 -28.10 -9.30 -20.16
N ALA A 361 -26.93 -9.51 -20.73
CA ALA A 361 -26.25 -10.79 -20.89
C ALA A 361 -24.77 -10.65 -20.47
N GLY A 362 -24.05 -11.76 -20.48
CA GLY A 362 -22.61 -11.79 -20.21
C GLY A 362 -22.26 -12.45 -18.86
N PRO A 363 -20.96 -12.47 -18.52
CA PRO A 363 -20.46 -13.16 -17.31
C PRO A 363 -21.07 -12.65 -16.00
N SER A 364 -21.41 -11.36 -15.91
CA SER A 364 -22.02 -10.82 -14.69
C SER A 364 -23.39 -11.44 -14.40
N MET A 365 -24.16 -11.80 -15.43
CA MET A 365 -25.44 -12.47 -15.25
C MET A 365 -25.29 -13.92 -14.75
N THR A 366 -24.20 -14.62 -15.09
CA THR A 366 -23.97 -15.98 -14.57
C THR A 366 -23.66 -15.98 -13.07
N THR A 367 -23.04 -14.92 -12.55
CA THR A 367 -22.73 -14.79 -11.12
C THR A 367 -23.95 -14.56 -10.22
N VAL A 368 -25.05 -14.08 -10.79
CA VAL A 368 -26.31 -13.83 -10.05
C VAL A 368 -27.39 -14.87 -10.31
N THR A 369 -27.21 -15.70 -11.34
CA THR A 369 -28.15 -16.77 -11.67
C THR A 369 -28.17 -17.80 -10.54
N GLY A 370 -29.35 -18.07 -9.99
CA GLY A 370 -29.54 -19.03 -8.90
C GLY A 370 -29.28 -18.49 -7.48
N ASN A 371 -28.77 -17.26 -7.33
CA ASN A 371 -28.54 -16.65 -6.00
C ASN A 371 -29.83 -16.57 -5.18
N VAL A 372 -30.96 -16.27 -5.83
CA VAL A 372 -32.27 -16.18 -5.17
C VAL A 372 -32.74 -17.54 -4.66
N ASP A 373 -32.56 -18.60 -5.45
CA ASP A 373 -32.94 -19.97 -5.05
C ASP A 373 -32.04 -20.51 -3.94
N GLN A 374 -30.74 -20.21 -4.02
CA GLN A 374 -29.79 -20.54 -2.96
C GLN A 374 -30.13 -19.79 -1.67
N ALA A 375 -30.46 -18.50 -1.75
CA ALA A 375 -30.90 -17.72 -0.60
C ALA A 375 -32.19 -18.28 0.02
N ARG A 376 -33.19 -18.69 -0.78
CA ARG A 376 -34.41 -19.37 -0.29
C ARG A 376 -34.06 -20.64 0.50
N SER A 377 -33.15 -21.44 -0.03
CA SER A 377 -32.73 -22.71 0.58
C SER A 377 -32.01 -22.48 1.91
N LEU A 378 -31.11 -21.49 1.95
CA LEU A 378 -30.39 -21.08 3.16
C LEU A 378 -31.35 -20.54 4.23
N LEU A 379 -32.35 -19.73 3.86
CA LEU A 379 -33.34 -19.23 4.81
C LEU A 379 -34.25 -20.33 5.36
N SER A 380 -34.63 -21.31 4.53
CA SER A 380 -35.37 -22.49 5.01
C SER A 380 -34.53 -23.25 6.04
N PHE A 381 -33.29 -23.58 5.69
CA PHE A 381 -32.36 -24.26 6.59
C PHE A 381 -32.16 -23.50 7.90
N ALA A 382 -31.96 -22.17 7.83
CA ALA A 382 -31.80 -21.34 9.01
C ALA A 382 -33.03 -21.36 9.92
N THR A 383 -34.23 -21.28 9.34
CA THR A 383 -35.50 -21.27 10.08
C THR A 383 -35.74 -22.61 10.76
N ASP A 384 -35.56 -23.72 10.03
CA ASP A 384 -35.73 -25.08 10.57
C ASP A 384 -34.73 -25.33 11.71
N THR A 385 -33.46 -25.00 11.49
CA THR A 385 -32.39 -25.18 12.48
C THR A 385 -32.61 -24.30 13.73
N ALA A 386 -33.07 -23.07 13.56
CA ALA A 386 -33.42 -22.17 14.66
C ALA A 386 -34.61 -22.70 15.47
N GLN A 387 -35.61 -23.28 14.81
CA GLN A 387 -36.75 -23.90 15.48
C GLN A 387 -36.33 -25.12 16.31
N GLU A 388 -35.50 -26.00 15.74
CA GLU A 388 -34.96 -27.16 16.46
C GLU A 388 -34.16 -26.73 17.70
N ALA A 389 -33.32 -25.70 17.58
CA ALA A 389 -32.58 -25.15 18.71
C ALA A 389 -33.52 -24.57 19.78
N ALA A 390 -34.58 -23.86 19.39
CA ALA A 390 -35.58 -23.34 20.31
C ALA A 390 -36.38 -24.45 21.02
N GLU A 391 -36.65 -25.57 20.34
CA GLU A 391 -37.28 -26.76 20.91
C GLU A 391 -36.37 -27.45 21.95
N ALA A 392 -35.09 -27.62 21.62
CA ALA A 392 -34.10 -28.20 22.52
C ALA A 392 -33.91 -27.35 23.79
N ILE A 393 -33.87 -26.01 23.67
CA ILE A 393 -33.83 -25.10 24.82
C ILE A 393 -35.06 -25.29 25.71
N ARG A 394 -36.27 -25.41 25.13
CA ARG A 394 -37.51 -25.64 25.89
C ARG A 394 -37.55 -27.00 26.59
N ALA A 395 -36.91 -28.02 26.02
CA ALA A 395 -36.82 -29.35 26.61
C ALA A 395 -35.91 -29.38 27.86
N GLY A 396 -34.98 -28.44 28.01
CA GLY A 396 -34.19 -28.24 29.22
C GLY A 396 -33.08 -29.27 29.46
N ASP A 397 -32.65 -29.98 28.42
CA ASP A 397 -31.55 -30.95 28.51
C ASP A 397 -30.19 -30.24 28.38
N ARG A 398 -29.43 -30.17 29.49
CA ARG A 398 -28.09 -29.56 29.52
C ARG A 398 -27.05 -30.34 28.70
N ALA A 399 -27.27 -31.63 28.44
CA ALA A 399 -26.38 -32.40 27.58
C ALA A 399 -26.43 -31.95 26.11
N SER A 400 -27.42 -31.12 25.74
CA SER A 400 -27.63 -30.60 24.40
C SER A 400 -27.10 -29.17 24.18
N THR A 401 -26.50 -28.51 25.18
CA THR A 401 -26.05 -27.11 25.06
C THR A 401 -25.06 -26.90 23.92
N GLY A 402 -24.11 -27.83 23.74
CA GLY A 402 -23.17 -27.80 22.60
C GLY A 402 -23.87 -27.99 21.25
N GLU A 403 -24.88 -28.86 21.17
CA GLU A 403 -25.65 -29.07 19.94
C GLU A 403 -26.50 -27.83 19.60
N ILE A 404 -27.15 -27.23 20.60
CA ILE A 404 -27.91 -25.97 20.46
C ILE A 404 -26.99 -24.87 19.94
N ALA A 405 -25.79 -24.76 20.51
CA ALA A 405 -24.81 -23.75 20.09
C ALA A 405 -24.42 -23.90 18.61
N VAL A 406 -24.14 -25.12 18.17
CA VAL A 406 -23.83 -25.42 16.76
C VAL A 406 -25.01 -25.05 15.85
N LYS A 407 -26.24 -25.40 16.24
CA LYS A 407 -27.45 -25.08 15.47
C LYS A 407 -27.69 -23.58 15.35
N VAL A 408 -27.61 -22.82 16.46
CA VAL A 408 -27.77 -21.36 16.44
C VAL A 408 -26.74 -20.71 15.52
N ARG A 409 -25.47 -21.14 15.59
CA ARG A 409 -24.41 -20.63 14.72
C ARG A 409 -24.65 -20.96 13.25
N ALA A 410 -25.03 -22.19 12.93
CA ALA A 410 -25.33 -22.61 11.57
C ALA A 410 -26.49 -21.80 10.97
N ALA A 411 -27.55 -21.57 11.74
CA ALA A 411 -28.67 -20.74 11.33
C ALA A 411 -28.25 -19.28 11.09
N GLN A 412 -27.48 -18.69 12.00
CA GLN A 412 -26.95 -17.32 11.85
C GLN A 412 -26.07 -17.17 10.61
N GLN A 413 -25.18 -18.13 10.36
CA GLN A 413 -24.32 -18.15 9.17
C GLN A 413 -25.15 -18.25 7.89
N ALA A 414 -26.17 -19.11 7.86
CA ALA A 414 -27.05 -19.26 6.71
C ALA A 414 -27.85 -17.99 6.40
N VAL A 415 -28.38 -17.30 7.42
CA VAL A 415 -29.03 -15.97 7.26
C VAL A 415 -28.04 -14.95 6.68
N GLY A 416 -26.82 -14.87 7.24
CA GLY A 416 -25.79 -13.96 6.74
C GLY A 416 -25.38 -14.25 5.29
N GLN A 417 -25.27 -15.53 4.93
CA GLN A 417 -24.96 -15.94 3.55
C GLN A 417 -26.10 -15.63 2.59
N ALA A 418 -27.35 -15.87 2.98
CA ALA A 418 -28.52 -15.47 2.20
C ALA A 418 -28.53 -13.97 1.93
N GLY A 419 -28.25 -13.14 2.95
CA GLY A 419 -28.12 -11.69 2.81
C GLY A 419 -27.07 -11.29 1.75
N LYS A 420 -25.85 -11.86 1.85
CA LYS A 420 -24.76 -11.60 0.89
C LYS A 420 -25.11 -11.97 -0.55
N LEU A 421 -25.85 -13.06 -0.75
CA LEU A 421 -26.30 -13.47 -2.10
C LEU A 421 -27.26 -12.44 -2.70
N LEU A 422 -28.19 -11.90 -1.90
CA LEU A 422 -29.11 -10.85 -2.34
C LEU A 422 -28.38 -9.53 -2.58
N ASP A 423 -27.43 -9.16 -1.72
CA ASP A 423 -26.55 -7.98 -1.93
C ASP A 423 -25.71 -8.11 -3.21
N GLY A 424 -25.32 -9.33 -3.56
CA GLY A 424 -24.66 -9.65 -4.83
C GLY A 424 -25.50 -9.25 -6.05
N VAL A 425 -26.81 -9.50 -6.00
CA VAL A 425 -27.73 -9.10 -7.07
C VAL A 425 -27.82 -7.58 -7.19
N ASP A 426 -27.99 -6.88 -6.07
CA ASP A 426 -28.10 -5.41 -6.05
C ASP A 426 -26.83 -4.76 -6.61
N ARG A 427 -25.66 -5.29 -6.25
CA ARG A 427 -24.37 -4.81 -6.77
C ARG A 427 -24.28 -5.00 -8.29
N VAL A 428 -24.58 -6.20 -8.80
CA VAL A 428 -24.55 -6.46 -10.25
C VAL A 428 -25.56 -5.58 -10.99
N SER A 429 -26.73 -5.31 -10.40
CA SER A 429 -27.67 -4.34 -10.96
C SER A 429 -27.05 -2.95 -11.12
N SER A 430 -26.44 -2.44 -10.04
CA SER A 430 -25.77 -1.14 -10.03
C SER A 430 -24.59 -1.10 -11.02
N ASP A 431 -23.77 -2.13 -11.04
CA ASP A 431 -22.59 -2.21 -11.92
C ASP A 431 -23.00 -2.21 -13.39
N LEU A 432 -24.05 -2.95 -13.76
CA LEU A 432 -24.57 -2.99 -15.13
C LEU A 432 -25.20 -1.64 -15.54
N GLU A 433 -25.84 -0.92 -14.62
CA GLU A 433 -26.38 0.42 -14.87
C GLU A 433 -25.26 1.45 -15.06
N HIS A 434 -24.24 1.43 -14.20
CA HIS A 434 -23.06 2.28 -14.35
C HIS A 434 -22.31 1.97 -15.65
N ALA A 435 -22.07 0.70 -15.95
CA ALA A 435 -21.46 0.28 -17.20
C ALA A 435 -22.28 0.73 -18.42
N SER A 436 -23.61 0.65 -18.35
CA SER A 436 -24.49 1.12 -19.43
C SER A 436 -24.34 2.63 -19.68
N THR A 437 -24.14 3.42 -18.63
CA THR A 437 -23.88 4.86 -18.73
C THR A 437 -22.50 5.12 -19.34
N ARG A 438 -21.47 4.42 -18.83
CA ARG A 438 -20.10 4.51 -19.36
C ARG A 438 -20.01 4.16 -20.83
N VAL A 439 -20.73 3.15 -21.32
CA VAL A 439 -20.77 2.83 -22.76
C VAL A 439 -21.15 4.06 -23.60
N GLN A 440 -22.01 4.96 -23.12
CA GLN A 440 -22.36 6.17 -23.88
C GLN A 440 -21.24 7.21 -23.91
N GLU A 441 -20.50 7.35 -22.80
CA GLU A 441 -19.33 8.22 -22.68
C GLU A 441 -18.20 7.72 -23.59
N GLU A 442 -17.85 6.44 -23.47
CA GLU A 442 -16.81 5.78 -24.28
C GLU A 442 -17.15 5.81 -25.78
N ILE A 443 -18.44 5.68 -26.16
CA ILE A 443 -18.87 5.87 -27.57
C ILE A 443 -18.63 7.32 -28.04
N ALA A 444 -18.79 8.32 -27.18
CA ALA A 444 -18.56 9.72 -27.53
C ALA A 444 -17.05 9.98 -27.72
N ASP A 445 -16.21 9.43 -26.85
CA ASP A 445 -14.75 9.57 -26.88
C ASP A 445 -14.18 8.90 -28.12
N VAL A 446 -14.51 7.62 -28.37
CA VAL A 446 -14.09 6.91 -29.60
C VAL A 446 -14.56 7.63 -30.87
N ARG A 447 -15.74 8.27 -30.87
CA ARG A 447 -16.20 9.09 -32.00
C ARG A 447 -15.38 10.36 -32.19
N SER A 448 -14.86 10.94 -31.12
CA SER A 448 -13.94 12.07 -31.18
C SER A 448 -12.62 11.62 -31.79
N ASP A 449 -12.04 10.52 -31.34
CA ASP A 449 -10.77 10.03 -31.88
C ASP A 449 -10.87 9.55 -33.32
N ILE A 450 -12.01 8.99 -33.74
CA ILE A 450 -12.28 8.72 -35.16
C ILE A 450 -12.24 10.01 -35.98
N GLN A 451 -12.74 11.14 -35.45
CA GLN A 451 -12.69 12.42 -36.15
C GLN A 451 -11.26 12.95 -36.26
N ASP A 452 -10.48 12.85 -35.18
CA ASP A 452 -9.06 13.20 -35.17
C ASP A 452 -8.25 12.34 -36.15
N ALA A 453 -8.49 11.03 -36.13
CA ALA A 453 -7.89 10.07 -37.06
C ALA A 453 -8.19 10.41 -38.52
N ARG A 454 -9.44 10.74 -38.84
CA ARG A 454 -9.83 11.19 -40.19
C ARG A 454 -9.22 12.55 -40.55
N ALA A 455 -9.00 13.44 -39.59
CA ALA A 455 -8.30 14.70 -39.82
C ALA A 455 -6.81 14.46 -40.13
N ALA A 456 -6.15 13.58 -39.38
CA ALA A 456 -4.76 13.17 -39.62
C ALA A 456 -4.57 12.54 -41.02
N GLN A 457 -5.50 11.69 -41.46
CA GLN A 457 -5.48 11.07 -42.80
C GLN A 457 -5.52 12.09 -43.96
N ARG A 458 -6.04 13.30 -43.75
CA ARG A 458 -5.99 14.36 -44.78
C ARG A 458 -4.58 14.90 -44.99
N GLY A 459 -3.69 14.76 -44.00
CA GLY A 459 -2.28 15.15 -44.07
C GLY A 459 -1.37 14.14 -44.78
N GLY A 460 -1.82 12.91 -45.02
CA GLY A 460 -1.05 11.86 -45.68
C GLY A 460 -1.73 10.47 -45.64
N ARG A 461 -1.31 9.53 -46.50
CA ARG A 461 -1.84 8.17 -46.47
C ARG A 461 -1.29 7.40 -45.26
N MET A 462 -2.18 7.01 -44.34
CA MET A 462 -1.87 6.16 -43.19
C MET A 462 -2.79 4.91 -43.18
N PRO A 463 -2.43 3.83 -43.91
CA PRO A 463 -3.30 2.65 -44.07
C PRO A 463 -3.63 1.93 -42.75
N GLU A 464 -2.74 2.00 -41.77
CA GLU A 464 -2.96 1.44 -40.44
C GLU A 464 -4.10 2.17 -39.70
N LEU A 465 -4.06 3.50 -39.71
CA LEU A 465 -5.11 4.34 -39.11
C LEU A 465 -6.48 4.12 -39.77
N THR A 466 -6.52 3.80 -41.06
CA THR A 466 -7.78 3.42 -41.73
C THR A 466 -8.37 2.13 -41.15
N ARG A 467 -7.55 1.10 -40.94
CA ARG A 467 -8.01 -0.16 -40.32
C ARG A 467 -8.46 0.04 -38.87
N LEU A 468 -7.76 0.89 -38.11
CA LEU A 468 -8.12 1.20 -36.73
C LEU A 468 -9.44 1.98 -36.64
N VAL A 469 -9.67 2.94 -37.53
CA VAL A 469 -10.95 3.65 -37.63
C VAL A 469 -12.10 2.67 -37.96
N GLU A 470 -11.91 1.76 -38.91
CA GLU A 470 -12.91 0.73 -39.23
C GLU A 470 -13.20 -0.18 -38.03
N ALA A 471 -12.17 -0.60 -37.29
CA ALA A 471 -12.33 -1.40 -36.08
C ALA A 471 -13.06 -0.65 -34.95
N ALA A 472 -12.75 0.64 -34.76
CA ALA A 472 -13.42 1.48 -33.78
C ALA A 472 -14.89 1.77 -34.14
N GLU A 473 -15.20 1.96 -35.42
CA GLU A 473 -16.58 2.06 -35.91
C GLU A 473 -17.37 0.77 -35.67
N GLN A 474 -16.72 -0.39 -35.86
CA GLN A 474 -17.31 -1.68 -35.56
C GLN A 474 -17.55 -1.85 -34.06
N ALA A 475 -16.60 -1.46 -33.19
CA ALA A 475 -16.78 -1.48 -31.75
C ALA A 475 -17.96 -0.61 -31.29
N ILE A 476 -18.13 0.59 -31.86
CA ILE A 476 -19.31 1.45 -31.61
C ILE A 476 -20.60 0.77 -32.10
N ALA A 477 -20.57 0.07 -33.23
CA ALA A 477 -21.74 -0.62 -33.75
C ALA A 477 -22.15 -1.80 -32.84
N ASP A 478 -21.17 -2.55 -32.34
CA ASP A 478 -21.37 -3.70 -31.46
C ASP A 478 -21.82 -3.29 -30.05
N ALA A 479 -21.36 -2.13 -29.55
CA ALA A 479 -21.77 -1.58 -28.27
C ALA A 479 -23.21 -1.02 -28.25
N LYS A 480 -23.83 -0.80 -29.42
CA LYS A 480 -25.23 -0.35 -29.49
C LYS A 480 -26.18 -1.52 -29.28
N PRO A 481 -27.21 -1.37 -28.44
CA PRO A 481 -28.22 -2.40 -28.28
C PRO A 481 -28.95 -2.63 -29.60
N LEU A 482 -28.71 -3.79 -30.22
CA LEU A 482 -29.44 -4.26 -31.39
C LEU A 482 -30.80 -4.80 -30.96
N GLN A 483 -31.84 -4.56 -31.76
CA GLN A 483 -33.18 -5.09 -31.48
C GLN A 483 -33.13 -6.62 -31.31
N GLY A 484 -33.62 -7.11 -30.18
CA GLY A 484 -33.67 -8.54 -29.87
C GLY A 484 -32.38 -9.15 -29.30
N ARG A 485 -31.32 -8.36 -29.07
CA ARG A 485 -30.12 -8.81 -28.35
C ARG A 485 -30.04 -8.17 -26.97
N LEU A 486 -29.66 -8.98 -25.98
CA LEU A 486 -29.36 -8.52 -24.63
C LEU A 486 -28.04 -7.72 -24.63
N ALA A 487 -27.98 -6.65 -23.84
CA ALA A 487 -26.81 -5.81 -23.73
C ALA A 487 -25.73 -6.47 -22.85
N ASP A 488 -24.46 -6.34 -23.24
CA ASP A 488 -23.33 -6.66 -22.38
C ASP A 488 -22.46 -5.40 -22.23
N PRO A 489 -22.83 -4.49 -21.31
CA PRO A 489 -22.20 -3.19 -21.22
C PRO A 489 -20.76 -3.27 -20.72
N LEU A 490 -20.41 -4.27 -19.90
CA LEU A 490 -19.04 -4.44 -19.41
C LEU A 490 -18.09 -4.85 -20.54
N THR A 491 -18.48 -5.87 -21.33
CA THR A 491 -17.72 -6.24 -22.52
C THR A 491 -17.63 -5.08 -23.51
N SER A 492 -18.71 -4.30 -23.65
CA SER A 492 -18.75 -3.14 -24.55
C SER A 492 -17.79 -2.03 -24.12
N VAL A 493 -17.73 -1.69 -22.81
CA VAL A 493 -16.73 -0.75 -22.28
C VAL A 493 -15.33 -1.22 -22.60
N THR A 494 -14.99 -2.48 -22.31
CA THR A 494 -13.65 -3.02 -22.57
C THR A 494 -13.26 -2.92 -24.05
N LEU A 495 -14.17 -3.28 -24.96
CA LEU A 495 -13.91 -3.22 -26.39
C LEU A 495 -13.75 -1.78 -26.91
N LEU A 496 -14.51 -0.82 -26.35
CA LEU A 496 -14.40 0.59 -26.71
C LEU A 496 -13.07 1.19 -26.22
N GLN A 497 -12.70 0.94 -24.97
CA GLN A 497 -11.42 1.38 -24.40
C GLN A 497 -10.22 0.79 -25.15
N GLU A 498 -10.30 -0.48 -25.58
CA GLU A 498 -9.26 -1.08 -26.41
C GLU A 498 -9.17 -0.42 -27.79
N ALA A 499 -10.31 -0.03 -28.39
CA ALA A 499 -10.33 0.68 -29.66
C ALA A 499 -9.77 2.11 -29.53
N GLU A 500 -10.13 2.83 -28.46
CA GLU A 500 -9.60 4.15 -28.11
C GLU A 500 -8.08 4.11 -27.95
N ALA A 501 -7.57 3.24 -27.08
CA ALA A 501 -6.14 3.12 -26.80
C ALA A 501 -5.32 2.87 -28.07
N ARG A 502 -5.83 2.03 -28.99
CA ARG A 502 -5.16 1.78 -30.29
C ARG A 502 -5.21 2.99 -31.22
N LEU A 503 -6.31 3.76 -31.22
CA LEU A 503 -6.39 5.00 -32.00
C LEU A 503 -5.43 6.05 -31.45
N ASP A 504 -5.35 6.20 -30.14
CA ASP A 504 -4.44 7.12 -29.46
C ASP A 504 -2.97 6.80 -29.74
N GLU A 505 -2.58 5.53 -29.62
CA GLU A 505 -1.23 5.08 -29.95
C GLU A 505 -0.87 5.44 -31.41
N ALA A 506 -1.79 5.22 -32.35
CA ALA A 506 -1.58 5.56 -33.76
C ALA A 506 -1.58 7.07 -34.04
N LEU A 507 -2.26 7.87 -33.22
CA LEU A 507 -2.35 9.32 -33.33
C LEU A 507 -1.20 10.06 -32.64
N ALA A 508 -0.54 9.44 -31.66
CA ALA A 508 0.51 10.08 -30.87
C ALA A 508 1.61 10.74 -31.73
N PRO A 509 2.18 10.10 -32.78
CA PRO A 509 3.20 10.74 -33.61
C PRO A 509 2.66 11.96 -34.39
N VAL A 510 1.38 11.93 -34.79
CA VAL A 510 0.76 13.03 -35.52
C VAL A 510 0.52 14.23 -34.60
N ARG A 511 0.02 13.97 -33.37
CA ARG A 511 -0.18 15.00 -32.34
C ARG A 511 1.15 15.65 -31.96
N GLU A 512 2.20 14.85 -31.73
CA GLU A 512 3.55 15.36 -31.44
C GLU A 512 4.06 16.28 -32.56
N GLN A 513 3.93 15.86 -33.82
CA GLN A 513 4.36 16.68 -34.96
C GLN A 513 3.58 18.01 -35.03
N GLN A 514 2.26 17.99 -34.81
CA GLN A 514 1.42 19.19 -34.80
C GLN A 514 1.85 20.15 -33.67
N GLU A 515 2.10 19.66 -32.47
CA GLU A 515 2.58 20.46 -31.35
C GLU A 515 3.96 21.06 -31.61
N GLN A 516 4.88 20.31 -32.22
CA GLN A 516 6.20 20.84 -32.63
C GLN A 516 6.04 21.99 -33.63
N VAL A 517 5.14 21.84 -34.62
CA VAL A 517 4.84 22.90 -35.60
C VAL A 517 4.23 24.12 -34.92
N GLN A 518 3.26 23.94 -34.02
CA GLN A 518 2.64 25.07 -33.28
C GLN A 518 3.66 25.80 -32.40
N ARG A 519 4.55 25.06 -31.72
CA ARG A 519 5.66 25.65 -30.95
C ARG A 519 6.61 26.43 -31.86
N ALA A 520 6.96 25.90 -33.03
CA ALA A 520 7.81 26.59 -33.99
C ALA A 520 7.17 27.88 -34.52
N ILE A 521 5.87 27.84 -34.85
CA ILE A 521 5.09 29.01 -35.27
C ILE A 521 5.05 30.06 -34.15
N GLY A 522 4.81 29.66 -32.90
CA GLY A 522 4.82 30.56 -31.74
C GLY A 522 6.19 31.16 -31.44
N TYR A 523 7.28 30.43 -31.71
CA TYR A 523 8.65 30.91 -31.52
C TYR A 523 9.13 31.87 -32.63
N LEU A 524 8.59 31.73 -33.85
CA LEU A 524 9.04 32.47 -35.04
C LEU A 524 9.09 33.99 -34.85
N PRO A 525 8.08 34.69 -34.28
CA PRO A 525 8.14 36.14 -34.11
C PRO A 525 9.29 36.62 -33.22
N ARG A 526 9.59 35.89 -32.14
CA ARG A 526 10.70 36.21 -31.24
C ARG A 526 12.04 36.00 -31.92
N ALA A 527 12.18 34.90 -32.67
CA ALA A 527 13.39 34.61 -33.44
C ALA A 527 13.65 35.70 -34.50
N LEU A 528 12.61 36.11 -35.23
CA LEU A 528 12.69 37.18 -36.22
C LEU A 528 13.07 38.52 -35.57
N SER A 529 12.41 38.92 -34.49
CA SER A 529 12.73 40.16 -33.78
C SER A 529 14.17 40.20 -33.27
N THR A 530 14.67 39.05 -32.77
CA THR A 530 16.07 38.92 -32.32
C THR A 530 17.04 39.05 -33.50
N ALA A 531 16.76 38.37 -34.62
CA ALA A 531 17.56 38.46 -35.84
C ALA A 531 17.59 39.90 -36.39
N GLU A 532 16.43 40.56 -36.47
CA GLU A 532 16.30 41.96 -36.91
C GLU A 532 17.11 42.92 -36.02
N SER A 533 17.05 42.75 -34.70
CA SER A 533 17.83 43.54 -33.74
C SER A 533 19.34 43.33 -33.90
N GLN A 534 19.79 42.09 -34.15
CA GLN A 534 21.20 41.78 -34.39
C GLN A 534 21.69 42.39 -35.71
N VAL A 535 20.89 42.30 -36.78
CA VAL A 535 21.19 42.93 -38.07
C VAL A 535 21.26 44.45 -37.94
N ALA A 536 20.34 45.08 -37.20
CA ALA A 536 20.38 46.52 -36.93
C ALA A 536 21.64 46.92 -36.15
N THR A 537 22.00 46.16 -35.10
CA THR A 537 23.21 46.40 -34.31
C THR A 537 24.48 46.26 -35.16
N ALA A 538 24.55 45.22 -36.01
CA ALA A 538 25.66 45.03 -36.94
C ALA A 538 25.76 46.19 -37.95
N ARG A 539 24.62 46.65 -38.47
CA ARG A 539 24.54 47.81 -39.39
C ARG A 539 25.04 49.09 -38.74
N ASP A 540 24.67 49.35 -37.50
CA ASP A 540 25.13 50.52 -36.74
C ASP A 540 26.64 50.43 -36.43
N PHE A 541 27.14 49.25 -36.07
CA PHE A 541 28.57 49.05 -35.80
C PHE A 541 29.43 49.26 -37.06
N ILE A 542 29.02 48.72 -38.21
CA ILE A 542 29.76 48.83 -39.47
C ILE A 542 29.69 50.27 -40.01
N SER A 543 28.54 50.94 -39.93
CA SER A 543 28.38 52.31 -40.43
C SER A 543 29.26 53.30 -39.67
N THR A 544 29.37 53.15 -38.35
CA THR A 544 30.22 53.99 -37.48
C THR A 544 31.73 53.72 -37.63
N ARG A 545 32.13 52.56 -38.16
CA ARG A 545 33.54 52.12 -38.28
C ARG A 545 33.95 51.79 -39.72
N ARG A 546 33.38 52.50 -40.69
CA ARG A 546 33.57 52.28 -42.13
C ARG A 546 35.02 52.45 -42.62
N GLY A 547 35.94 52.97 -41.81
CA GLY A 547 37.38 52.99 -42.13
C GLY A 547 38.15 51.71 -41.76
N GLY A 548 37.65 50.90 -40.81
CA GLY A 548 38.37 49.76 -40.23
C GLY A 548 37.73 48.39 -40.44
N VAL A 549 36.51 48.31 -40.99
CA VAL A 549 35.80 47.05 -41.26
C VAL A 549 36.07 46.60 -42.70
N GLY A 550 36.52 45.35 -42.89
CA GLY A 550 36.82 44.78 -44.20
C GLY A 550 35.62 44.59 -45.13
N GLU A 551 35.89 44.28 -46.40
CA GLU A 551 34.88 44.06 -47.45
C GLU A 551 33.92 42.92 -47.11
N GLU A 552 34.44 41.78 -46.65
CA GLU A 552 33.66 40.56 -46.40
C GLU A 552 32.50 40.78 -45.41
N ALA A 553 32.74 41.49 -44.30
CA ALA A 553 31.72 41.76 -43.29
C ALA A 553 30.58 42.66 -43.84
N ARG A 554 30.90 43.56 -44.78
CA ARG A 554 29.91 44.44 -45.42
C ARG A 554 29.07 43.69 -46.43
N THR A 555 29.69 42.82 -47.21
CA THR A 555 29.00 41.95 -48.16
C THR A 555 28.06 41.02 -47.41
N ARG A 556 28.49 40.39 -46.31
CA ARG A 556 27.62 39.55 -45.48
C ARG A 556 26.44 40.33 -44.88
N LEU A 557 26.65 41.57 -44.41
CA LEU A 557 25.55 42.43 -43.93
C LEU A 557 24.58 42.85 -45.05
N ALA A 558 25.06 43.01 -46.28
CA ALA A 558 24.19 43.35 -47.41
C ALA A 558 23.31 42.17 -47.86
N HIS A 559 23.71 40.95 -47.55
CA HIS A 559 22.96 39.72 -47.82
C HIS A 559 22.06 39.26 -46.66
N ALA A 560 22.26 39.80 -45.46
CA ALA A 560 21.44 39.55 -44.26
C ALA A 560 20.27 40.53 -44.17
#